data_AF-A0A264Y635-F1
#
_entry.id   AF-A0A264Y635-F1
#
_cell.length_a   1.000
_cell.length_b   1.000
_cell.length_c   1.000
_cell.angle_alpha   90.00
_cell.angle_beta   90.00
_cell.angle_gamma   90.00
#
_symmetry.space_group_name_H-M   'P 1'
#
loop_
_entity.id
_entity.type
_entity.pdbx_description
1 polymer ?
#
loop_
_entity_poly.entity_id
_entity_poly.type
_entity_poly.pdbx_seq_one_letter_code
_entity_poly.pdbx_strand_id
1 'polypeptide(L)'
;MEKYIFLDFDGVINTPKGKFAKKAVVNLLHLVERSDAKIIISSTWRLQGMEYIQKLWQEYHLPGEVIGLTPSCNSINLSNVDGQEEWQGLHGCKGLEIAEWLRLNAKEPYRYIILDDEEGILFAQREHLVCVDGSKGLSKADARVSLKILNAQKVSWVKRWFYHFLEFLFLYVFLQAIFWAYIYWLPNLGLCRFEYRAAQWHERLLDHHFPWQ
;
A
#
# COMPACT_ATOMS: atom_id res chain seq x y z
N MET A 1 17.00 -12.02 -11.04
CA MET A 1 15.76 -11.37 -10.56
C MET A 1 16.13 -9.93 -10.30
N GLU A 2 15.51 -9.00 -11.01
CA GLU A 2 15.82 -7.58 -10.89
C GLU A 2 15.30 -7.01 -9.57
N LYS A 3 15.96 -5.99 -9.05
CA LYS A 3 15.57 -5.30 -7.81
C LYS A 3 15.62 -3.80 -8.03
N TYR A 4 14.57 -3.12 -7.60
CA TYR A 4 14.41 -1.69 -7.82
C TYR A 4 14.20 -0.95 -6.49
N ILE A 5 14.77 0.25 -6.38
CA ILE A 5 14.52 1.20 -5.30
C ILE A 5 13.86 2.42 -5.92
N PHE A 6 12.59 2.65 -5.62
CA PHE A 6 11.94 3.92 -5.90
C PHE A 6 12.29 4.88 -4.76
N LEU A 7 13.06 5.91 -5.07
CA LEU A 7 13.69 6.77 -4.08
C LEU A 7 13.11 8.18 -4.16
N ASP A 8 12.51 8.64 -3.06
CA ASP A 8 12.31 10.07 -2.82
C ASP A 8 13.59 10.73 -2.28
N PHE A 9 13.65 12.06 -2.35
CA PHE A 9 14.78 12.87 -1.90
C PHE A 9 14.48 13.53 -0.56
N ASP A 10 13.48 14.41 -0.54
CA ASP A 10 13.08 15.15 0.64
C ASP A 10 12.48 14.19 1.67
N GLY A 11 12.89 14.34 2.93
CA GLY A 11 12.56 13.38 4.00
C GLY A 11 13.33 12.06 3.99
N VAL A 12 13.91 11.64 2.87
CA VAL A 12 14.64 10.36 2.75
C VAL A 12 16.15 10.55 2.79
N ILE A 13 16.74 11.20 1.79
CA ILE A 13 18.18 11.50 1.75
C ILE A 13 18.49 12.97 2.01
N ASN A 14 17.52 13.86 1.81
CA ASN A 14 17.54 15.22 2.31
C ASN A 14 16.78 15.26 3.63
N THR A 15 17.24 16.11 4.54
CA THR A 15 16.62 16.31 5.86
C THR A 15 16.45 17.81 6.11
N PRO A 16 15.73 18.23 7.16
CA PRO A 16 15.70 19.64 7.55
C PRO A 16 17.07 20.27 7.81
N LYS A 17 18.12 19.44 8.04
CA LYS A 17 19.49 19.89 8.26
C LYS A 17 20.28 20.14 6.97
N GLY A 18 19.74 19.74 5.82
CA GLY A 18 20.38 19.92 4.51
C GLY A 18 20.20 18.74 3.58
N LYS A 19 20.73 18.92 2.36
CA LYS A 19 20.69 17.94 1.28
C LYS A 19 21.70 16.81 1.51
N PHE A 20 21.38 15.61 1.05
CA PHE A 20 22.27 14.44 1.05
C PHE A 20 22.90 14.18 2.42
N ALA A 21 22.05 14.08 3.44
CA ALA A 21 22.46 13.82 4.82
C ALA A 21 23.39 12.61 4.87
N LYS A 22 24.64 12.82 5.33
CA LYS A 22 25.72 11.82 5.28
C LYS A 22 25.30 10.45 5.83
N LYS A 23 24.52 10.42 6.91
CA LYS A 23 24.01 9.16 7.49
C LYS A 23 23.03 8.44 6.55
N ALA A 24 22.10 9.16 5.94
CA ALA A 24 21.15 8.60 4.98
C ALA A 24 21.85 8.06 3.74
N VAL A 25 22.82 8.82 3.20
CA VAL A 25 23.63 8.39 2.05
C VAL A 25 24.44 7.12 2.36
N VAL A 26 25.06 7.02 3.55
CA VAL A 26 25.76 5.80 3.99
C VAL A 26 24.82 4.60 4.12
N ASN A 27 23.60 4.81 4.61
CA ASN A 27 22.60 3.74 4.71
C ASN A 27 22.09 3.31 3.32
N LEU A 28 21.94 4.25 2.39
CA LEU A 28 21.61 3.97 0.99
C LEU A 28 22.73 3.17 0.31
N LEU A 29 24.00 3.54 0.52
CA LEU A 29 25.15 2.77 0.02
C LEU A 29 25.10 1.33 0.53
N HIS A 30 24.93 1.16 1.84
CA HIS A 30 24.83 -0.15 2.46
C HIS A 30 23.69 -1.02 1.88
N LEU A 31 22.56 -0.38 1.58
CA LEU A 31 21.40 -1.01 0.96
C LEU A 31 21.73 -1.46 -0.47
N VAL A 32 22.20 -0.55 -1.32
CA VAL A 32 22.54 -0.83 -2.73
C VAL A 32 23.58 -1.94 -2.83
N GLU A 33 24.68 -1.87 -2.09
CA GLU A 33 25.75 -2.88 -2.11
C GLU A 33 25.26 -4.28 -1.71
N ARG A 34 24.28 -4.38 -0.81
CA ARG A 34 23.76 -5.66 -0.30
C ARG A 34 22.58 -6.21 -1.09
N SER A 35 21.85 -5.36 -1.79
CA SER A 35 20.72 -5.80 -2.60
C SER A 35 21.07 -5.96 -4.07
N ASP A 36 22.08 -5.23 -4.57
CA ASP A 36 22.34 -5.03 -6.01
C ASP A 36 21.10 -4.43 -6.71
N ALA A 37 20.45 -3.47 -6.03
CA ALA A 37 19.20 -2.88 -6.52
C ALA A 37 19.49 -1.58 -7.27
N LYS A 38 18.78 -1.40 -8.39
CA LYS A 38 18.88 -0.23 -9.26
C LYS A 38 17.95 0.87 -8.78
N ILE A 39 18.37 2.13 -8.93
CA ILE A 39 17.62 3.28 -8.38
C ILE A 39 16.76 3.92 -9.46
N ILE A 40 15.51 4.20 -9.09
CA ILE A 40 14.56 4.98 -9.87
C ILE A 40 14.15 6.18 -9.01
N ILE A 41 14.18 7.38 -9.56
CA ILE A 41 13.77 8.57 -8.81
C ILE A 41 12.25 8.71 -8.83
N SER A 42 11.65 8.70 -7.64
CA SER A 42 10.21 8.90 -7.40
C SER A 42 9.96 10.19 -6.60
N SER A 43 10.84 11.17 -6.77
CA SER A 43 10.77 12.52 -6.18
C SER A 43 10.27 13.54 -7.19
N THR A 44 9.78 14.70 -6.72
CA THR A 44 9.48 15.86 -7.59
C THR A 44 10.70 16.36 -8.35
N TRP A 45 11.90 16.12 -7.83
CA TRP A 45 13.17 16.46 -8.48
C TRP A 45 13.36 15.78 -9.85
N ARG A 46 12.66 14.67 -10.09
CA ARG A 46 12.66 13.99 -11.41
C ARG A 46 12.22 14.91 -12.55
N LEU A 47 11.44 15.95 -12.27
CA LEU A 47 10.97 16.93 -13.26
C LEU A 47 12.10 17.75 -13.89
N GLN A 48 13.29 17.77 -13.29
CA GLN A 48 14.48 18.40 -13.87
C GLN A 48 15.13 17.54 -14.97
N GLY A 49 14.69 16.28 -15.13
CA GLY A 49 15.17 15.38 -16.17
C GLY A 49 16.42 14.58 -15.79
N MET A 50 16.71 13.56 -16.61
CA MET A 50 17.74 12.55 -16.29
C MET A 50 19.15 13.14 -16.25
N GLU A 51 19.49 14.04 -17.17
CA GLU A 51 20.81 14.67 -17.22
C GLU A 51 21.12 15.46 -15.94
N TYR A 52 20.12 16.18 -15.41
CA TYR A 52 20.26 16.91 -14.15
C TYR A 52 20.51 15.95 -12.99
N ILE A 53 19.69 14.89 -12.90
CA ILE A 53 19.83 13.88 -11.85
C ILE A 53 21.18 13.18 -11.91
N GLN A 54 21.68 12.82 -13.10
CA GLN A 54 22.98 12.18 -13.26
C GLN A 54 24.13 13.10 -12.86
N LYS A 55 24.09 14.38 -13.26
CA LYS A 55 25.08 15.39 -12.82
C LYS A 55 25.09 15.52 -11.30
N LEU A 56 23.91 15.61 -10.70
CA LEU A 56 23.76 15.67 -9.25
C LEU A 56 24.30 14.39 -8.57
N TRP A 57 24.04 13.21 -9.13
CA TRP A 57 24.57 11.95 -8.62
C TRP A 57 26.11 11.93 -8.59
N GLN A 58 26.74 12.43 -9.66
CA GLN A 58 28.19 12.53 -9.78
C GLN A 58 28.79 13.58 -8.83
N GLU A 59 28.21 14.79 -8.81
CA GLU A 59 28.69 15.90 -7.98
C GLU A 59 28.71 15.51 -6.49
N TYR A 60 27.65 14.88 -6.01
CA TYR A 60 27.50 14.48 -4.60
C TYR A 60 27.98 13.06 -4.29
N HIS A 61 28.55 12.36 -5.29
CA HIS A 61 29.11 11.02 -5.12
C HIS A 61 28.09 10.04 -4.51
N LEU A 62 26.85 10.11 -5.00
CA LEU A 62 25.75 9.32 -4.47
C LEU A 62 25.88 7.85 -4.87
N PRO A 63 25.48 6.91 -3.99
CA PRO A 63 25.69 5.49 -4.20
C PRO A 63 24.74 4.91 -5.25
N GLY A 64 25.21 3.87 -5.92
CA GLY A 64 24.44 3.14 -6.93
C GLY A 64 24.27 3.90 -8.23
N GLU A 65 23.48 3.30 -9.12
CA GLU A 65 23.18 3.84 -10.43
C GLU A 65 21.68 4.20 -10.50
N VAL A 66 21.40 5.43 -10.93
CA VAL A 66 20.04 5.83 -11.31
C VAL A 66 19.81 5.37 -12.74
N ILE A 67 18.82 4.49 -12.93
CA ILE A 67 18.48 3.91 -14.23
C ILE A 67 17.21 4.50 -14.83
N GLY A 68 16.48 5.33 -14.08
CA GLY A 68 15.22 5.87 -14.55
C GLY A 68 14.60 6.87 -13.60
N LEU A 69 13.55 7.50 -14.12
CA LEU A 69 12.69 8.45 -13.44
C LEU A 69 11.26 7.93 -13.57
N THR A 70 10.45 8.03 -12.52
CA THR A 70 9.02 7.74 -12.68
C THR A 70 8.37 8.75 -13.63
N PRO A 71 7.33 8.37 -14.38
CA PRO A 71 6.53 9.35 -15.11
C PRO A 71 5.90 10.37 -14.16
N SER A 72 5.34 11.45 -14.70
CA SER A 72 4.64 12.46 -13.89
C SER A 72 3.17 12.53 -14.25
N CYS A 73 2.31 12.26 -13.27
CA CYS A 73 0.87 12.50 -13.37
C CYS A 73 0.59 13.94 -12.91
N ASN A 74 0.77 14.89 -13.82
CA ASN A 74 0.61 16.32 -13.52
C ASN A 74 -0.84 16.73 -13.23
N SER A 75 -1.82 15.94 -13.66
CA SER A 75 -3.22 16.06 -13.27
C SER A 75 -3.94 14.73 -13.50
N ILE A 76 -4.81 14.34 -12.56
CA ILE A 76 -5.84 13.34 -12.80
C ILE A 76 -7.16 14.09 -12.67
N ASN A 77 -7.78 14.46 -13.79
CA ASN A 77 -9.11 15.05 -13.74
C ASN A 77 -10.10 13.90 -13.55
N LEU A 78 -10.63 13.78 -12.34
CA LEU A 78 -11.73 12.88 -12.05
C LEU A 78 -13.03 13.68 -12.16
N SER A 79 -13.84 13.31 -13.14
CA SER A 79 -15.20 13.82 -13.27
C SER A 79 -16.15 12.82 -12.64
N ASN A 80 -17.01 13.27 -11.72
CA ASN A 80 -18.12 12.44 -11.27
C ASN A 80 -19.15 12.28 -12.40
N VAL A 81 -20.07 11.31 -12.26
CA VAL A 81 -21.12 11.01 -13.26
C VAL A 81 -21.96 12.25 -13.61
N ASP A 82 -22.08 13.19 -12.67
CA ASP A 82 -22.80 14.46 -12.85
C ASP A 82 -21.96 15.57 -13.53
N GLY A 83 -20.77 15.25 -14.03
CA GLY A 83 -19.89 16.18 -14.75
C GLY A 83 -19.20 17.22 -13.87
N GLN A 84 -19.31 17.13 -12.53
CA GLN A 84 -18.51 17.94 -11.63
C GLN A 84 -17.09 17.40 -11.59
N GLU A 85 -16.13 18.25 -11.95
CA GLU A 85 -14.70 17.99 -11.78
C GLU A 85 -14.34 18.17 -10.31
N GLU A 86 -13.95 17.08 -9.64
CA GLU A 86 -13.36 17.18 -8.33
C GLU A 86 -11.84 17.14 -8.49
N TRP A 87 -11.18 18.27 -8.19
CA TRP A 87 -9.73 18.34 -8.12
C TRP A 87 -9.26 17.59 -6.87
N GLN A 88 -9.00 16.29 -7.01
CA GLN A 88 -8.32 15.54 -5.96
C GLN A 88 -6.82 15.78 -6.09
N GLY A 89 -6.27 16.54 -5.13
CA GLY A 89 -4.84 16.83 -5.06
C GLY A 89 -3.98 15.57 -5.10
N LEU A 90 -2.79 15.73 -5.68
CA LEU A 90 -1.76 14.76 -6.11
C LEU A 90 -1.32 13.63 -5.14
N HIS A 91 -1.89 13.51 -3.94
CA HIS A 91 -1.38 12.61 -2.89
C HIS A 91 -1.58 11.10 -3.19
N GLY A 92 -2.38 10.74 -4.21
CA GLY A 92 -2.50 9.36 -4.70
C GLY A 92 -1.69 9.06 -5.97
N CYS A 93 -1.08 10.07 -6.61
CA CYS A 93 -0.44 9.92 -7.92
C CYS A 93 0.87 9.13 -7.86
N LYS A 94 1.66 9.27 -6.80
CA LYS A 94 3.00 8.68 -6.70
C LYS A 94 2.96 7.16 -6.88
N GLY A 95 1.99 6.50 -6.24
CA GLY A 95 1.79 5.07 -6.40
C GLY A 95 1.44 4.66 -7.85
N LEU A 96 0.64 5.45 -8.56
CA LEU A 96 0.33 5.22 -9.98
C LEU A 96 1.55 5.42 -10.88
N GLU A 97 2.36 6.45 -10.62
CA GLU A 97 3.60 6.72 -11.36
C GLU A 97 4.60 5.57 -11.23
N ILE A 98 4.77 5.04 -10.01
CA ILE A 98 5.60 3.86 -9.75
C ILE A 98 5.03 2.63 -10.48
N ALA A 99 3.72 2.41 -10.41
CA ALA A 99 3.07 1.28 -11.08
C ALA A 99 3.25 1.35 -12.61
N GLU A 100 3.16 2.54 -13.18
CA GLU A 100 3.35 2.75 -14.62
C GLU A 100 4.82 2.55 -15.03
N TRP A 101 5.77 3.01 -14.22
CA TRP A 101 7.18 2.73 -14.48
C TRP A 101 7.46 1.23 -14.47
N LEU A 102 6.94 0.51 -13.47
CA LEU A 102 7.07 -0.94 -13.38
C LEU A 102 6.46 -1.63 -14.62
N ARG A 103 5.24 -1.25 -15.03
CA ARG A 103 4.53 -1.81 -16.18
C ARG A 103 5.33 -1.67 -17.48
N LEU A 104 5.97 -0.51 -17.67
CA LEU A 104 6.70 -0.18 -18.90
C LEU A 104 8.13 -0.73 -18.94
N ASN A 105 8.80 -0.84 -17.78
CA ASN A 105 10.25 -1.02 -17.73
C ASN A 105 10.72 -2.27 -16.97
N ALA A 106 9.94 -2.76 -16.01
CA ALA A 106 10.40 -3.85 -15.14
C ALA A 106 10.41 -5.19 -15.89
N LYS A 107 11.46 -6.00 -15.67
CA LYS A 107 11.60 -7.33 -16.25
C LYS A 107 11.31 -8.39 -15.20
N GLU A 108 10.24 -9.15 -15.40
CA GLU A 108 9.87 -10.25 -14.50
C GLU A 108 10.88 -11.42 -14.58
N PRO A 109 11.24 -12.06 -13.45
CA PRO A 109 10.84 -11.72 -12.09
C PRO A 109 11.59 -10.50 -11.54
N TYR A 110 10.87 -9.59 -10.87
CA TYR A 110 11.47 -8.48 -10.13
C TYR A 110 10.96 -8.36 -8.68
N ARG A 111 11.68 -7.54 -7.90
CA ARG A 111 11.24 -7.03 -6.60
C ARG A 111 11.53 -5.54 -6.52
N TYR A 112 10.83 -4.86 -5.65
CA TYR A 112 11.08 -3.44 -5.44
C TYR A 112 10.71 -3.02 -4.03
N ILE A 113 11.22 -1.86 -3.67
CA ILE A 113 10.82 -1.10 -2.49
C ILE A 113 10.59 0.36 -2.87
N ILE A 114 9.83 1.05 -2.03
CA ILE A 114 9.59 2.48 -2.09
C ILE A 114 10.18 3.08 -0.81
N LEU A 115 11.11 4.01 -0.96
CA LEU A 115 11.68 4.79 0.14
C LEU A 115 11.10 6.20 0.07
N ASP A 116 10.25 6.52 1.03
CA ASP A 116 9.46 7.75 1.06
C ASP A 116 9.15 8.12 2.50
N ASP A 117 8.97 9.39 2.81
CA ASP A 117 8.47 9.84 4.11
C ASP A 117 6.94 10.06 4.14
N GLU A 118 6.28 9.92 2.98
CA GLU A 118 4.83 9.97 2.85
C GLU A 118 4.21 8.58 2.63
N GLU A 119 2.98 8.38 3.12
CA GLU A 119 2.22 7.14 2.91
C GLU A 119 1.31 7.17 1.67
N GLY A 120 1.44 8.20 0.82
CA GLY A 120 0.64 8.47 -0.38
C GLY A 120 0.88 7.50 -1.55
N ILE A 121 0.65 6.20 -1.32
CA ILE A 121 0.89 5.12 -2.29
C ILE A 121 -0.34 4.22 -2.47
N LEU A 122 -0.33 3.35 -3.49
CA LEU A 122 -1.41 2.40 -3.70
C LEU A 122 -1.45 1.35 -2.57
N PHE A 123 -2.66 0.88 -2.24
CA PHE A 123 -2.83 -0.18 -1.24
C PHE A 123 -1.99 -1.43 -1.57
N ALA A 124 -1.95 -1.84 -2.85
CA ALA A 124 -1.17 -2.98 -3.32
C ALA A 124 0.36 -2.79 -3.18
N GLN A 125 0.83 -1.56 -2.97
CA GLN A 125 2.24 -1.22 -2.81
C GLN A 125 2.66 -1.12 -1.33
N ARG A 126 1.72 -1.22 -0.37
CA ARG A 126 2.01 -1.03 1.07
C ARG A 126 3.09 -1.96 1.60
N GLU A 127 3.11 -3.22 1.15
CA GLU A 127 4.14 -4.18 1.55
C GLU A 127 5.54 -3.86 0.99
N HIS A 128 5.63 -2.94 0.03
CA HIS A 128 6.86 -2.46 -0.58
C HIS A 128 7.33 -1.12 -0.04
N LEU A 129 6.48 -0.39 0.70
CA LEU A 129 6.83 0.90 1.30
C LEU A 129 7.66 0.72 2.56
N VAL A 130 8.75 1.49 2.63
CA VAL A 130 9.48 1.75 3.87
C VAL A 130 9.32 3.23 4.16
N CYS A 131 8.34 3.55 5.02
CA CYS A 131 8.03 4.91 5.45
C CYS A 131 9.14 5.44 6.35
N VAL A 132 9.91 6.41 5.85
CA VAL A 132 11.07 7.00 6.52
C VAL A 132 10.62 8.16 7.41
N ASP A 133 11.23 8.30 8.58
CA ASP A 133 11.05 9.49 9.41
C ASP A 133 11.72 10.69 8.72
N GLY A 134 10.92 11.54 8.06
CA GLY A 134 11.36 12.70 7.29
C GLY A 134 12.26 13.69 8.07
N SER A 135 12.17 13.70 9.40
CA SER A 135 13.02 14.56 10.24
C SER A 135 14.44 14.01 10.42
N LYS A 136 14.64 12.71 10.20
CA LYS A 136 15.90 11.98 10.43
C LYS A 136 16.57 11.52 9.14
N GLY A 137 15.79 11.29 8.08
CA GLY A 137 16.25 10.63 6.87
C GLY A 137 16.45 9.13 7.05
N LEU A 138 16.82 8.46 5.95
CA LEU A 138 16.96 7.01 5.85
C LEU A 138 17.86 6.46 6.94
N SER A 139 17.28 5.66 7.84
CA SER A 139 17.97 5.08 8.97
C SER A 139 18.52 3.68 8.65
N LYS A 140 19.36 3.17 9.55
CA LYS A 140 19.86 1.79 9.48
C LYS A 140 18.73 0.76 9.66
N ALA A 141 17.68 1.12 10.38
CA ALA A 141 16.52 0.25 10.58
C ALA A 141 15.74 0.12 9.26
N ASP A 142 15.51 1.24 8.58
CA ASP A 142 14.82 1.31 7.29
C ASP A 142 15.58 0.47 6.25
N ALA A 143 16.89 0.69 6.11
CA ALA A 143 17.73 -0.10 5.21
C ALA A 143 17.68 -1.62 5.51
N ARG A 144 17.54 -2.01 6.78
CA ARG A 144 17.38 -3.43 7.16
C ARG A 144 16.03 -3.98 6.72
N VAL A 145 14.95 -3.21 6.86
CA VAL A 145 13.60 -3.59 6.39
C VAL A 145 13.60 -3.71 4.86
N SER A 146 14.17 -2.72 4.17
CA SER A 146 14.38 -2.72 2.73
C SER A 146 15.06 -4.01 2.24
N LEU A 147 16.17 -4.40 2.87
CA LEU A 147 16.89 -5.63 2.52
C LEU A 147 16.03 -6.89 2.73
N LYS A 148 15.19 -6.94 3.76
CA LYS A 148 14.27 -8.07 3.97
C LYS A 148 13.25 -8.17 2.85
N ILE A 149 12.66 -7.07 2.41
CA ILE A 149 11.68 -7.05 1.31
C ILE A 149 12.35 -7.50 0.00
N LEU A 150 13.50 -6.90 -0.33
CA LEU A 150 14.24 -7.18 -1.56
C LEU A 150 14.82 -8.59 -1.63
N ASN A 151 15.21 -9.18 -0.50
CA ASN A 151 15.84 -10.50 -0.44
C ASN A 151 14.95 -11.61 0.11
N ALA A 152 13.68 -11.33 0.48
CA ALA A 152 12.78 -12.36 0.96
C ALA A 152 12.70 -13.52 -0.05
N GLN A 153 12.61 -14.75 0.42
CA GLN A 153 12.42 -15.88 -0.49
C GLN A 153 10.98 -15.88 -1.00
N LYS A 154 10.72 -16.36 -2.22
CA LYS A 154 9.34 -16.61 -2.65
C LYS A 154 8.76 -17.66 -1.70
N VAL A 155 7.78 -17.29 -0.89
CA VAL A 155 6.99 -18.26 -0.14
C VAL A 155 6.29 -19.14 -1.19
N SER A 156 6.51 -20.45 -1.12
CA SER A 156 5.88 -21.40 -2.03
C SER A 156 4.36 -21.15 -2.10
N TRP A 157 3.80 -21.18 -3.30
CA TRP A 157 2.35 -21.02 -3.50
C TRP A 157 1.55 -22.01 -2.65
N VAL A 158 2.08 -23.21 -2.41
CA VAL A 158 1.49 -24.20 -1.50
C VAL A 158 1.41 -23.68 -0.07
N LYS A 159 2.47 -23.02 0.43
CA LYS A 159 2.47 -22.42 1.78
C LYS A 159 1.48 -21.26 1.85
N ARG A 160 1.44 -20.38 0.84
CA ARG A 160 0.50 -19.25 0.81
C ARG A 160 -0.96 -19.72 0.75
N TRP A 161 -1.24 -20.70 -0.10
CA TRP A 161 -2.56 -21.34 -0.18
C TRP A 161 -2.93 -21.99 1.15
N PHE A 162 -2.00 -22.70 1.80
CA PHE A 162 -2.24 -23.33 3.09
C PHE A 162 -2.57 -22.31 4.20
N TYR A 163 -1.90 -21.15 4.24
CA TYR A 163 -2.23 -20.09 5.19
C TYR A 163 -3.64 -19.54 4.99
N HIS A 164 -4.01 -19.19 3.75
CA HIS A 164 -5.36 -18.69 3.47
C HIS A 164 -6.44 -19.75 3.72
N PHE A 165 -6.13 -21.02 3.45
CA PHE A 165 -7.02 -22.13 3.80
C PHE A 165 -7.23 -22.23 5.32
N LEU A 166 -6.17 -22.09 6.12
CA LEU A 166 -6.28 -22.08 7.59
C LEU A 166 -7.06 -20.87 8.12
N GLU A 167 -6.84 -19.67 7.57
CA GLU A 167 -7.60 -18.47 7.92
C GLU A 167 -9.10 -18.65 7.62
N PHE A 168 -9.42 -19.17 6.43
CA PHE A 168 -10.80 -19.48 6.05
C PHE A 168 -11.42 -20.54 6.97
N LEU A 169 -10.69 -21.62 7.26
CA LEU A 169 -11.13 -22.68 8.17
C LEU A 169 -11.41 -22.13 9.57
N PHE A 170 -10.52 -21.27 10.08
CA PHE A 170 -10.70 -20.61 11.37
C PHE A 170 -11.95 -19.73 11.38
N LEU A 171 -12.12 -18.86 10.38
CA LEU A 171 -13.31 -18.02 10.24
C LEU A 171 -14.59 -18.86 10.16
N TYR A 172 -14.57 -19.95 9.40
CA TYR A 172 -15.70 -20.87 9.28
C TYR A 172 -16.06 -21.50 10.63
N VAL A 173 -15.09 -22.07 11.35
CA VAL A 173 -15.31 -22.67 12.68
C VAL A 173 -15.78 -21.61 13.68
N PHE A 174 -15.23 -20.40 13.62
CA PHE A 174 -15.64 -19.28 14.48
C PHE A 174 -17.11 -18.86 14.23
N LEU A 175 -17.52 -18.74 12.97
CA LEU A 175 -18.92 -18.45 12.60
C LEU A 175 -19.87 -19.57 13.02
N GLN A 176 -19.46 -20.83 12.88
CA GLN A 176 -20.21 -21.97 13.39
C GLN A 176 -20.38 -21.88 14.92
N ALA A 177 -19.31 -21.60 15.67
CA ALA A 177 -19.38 -21.44 17.12
C ALA A 177 -20.33 -20.31 17.54
N ILE A 178 -20.32 -19.16 16.83
CA ILE A 178 -21.28 -18.06 17.04
C ILE A 178 -22.71 -18.54 16.79
N PHE A 179 -22.94 -19.26 15.68
CA PHE A 179 -24.26 -19.79 15.33
C PHE A 179 -24.79 -20.78 16.38
N TRP A 180 -23.95 -21.71 16.84
CA TRP A 180 -24.31 -22.64 17.91
C TRP A 180 -24.54 -21.93 19.25
N ALA A 181 -23.73 -20.91 19.59
CA ALA A 181 -23.99 -20.09 20.78
C ALA A 181 -25.32 -19.31 20.66
N TYR A 182 -25.66 -18.82 19.47
CA TYR A 182 -26.94 -18.16 19.21
C TYR A 182 -28.13 -19.12 19.39
N ILE A 183 -28.07 -20.32 18.81
CA ILE A 183 -29.17 -21.28 18.90
C ILE A 183 -29.34 -21.87 20.31
N TYR A 184 -28.25 -22.10 21.05
CA TYR A 184 -28.32 -22.86 22.30
C TYR A 184 -28.15 -22.04 23.58
N TRP A 185 -27.47 -20.90 23.52
CA TRP A 185 -27.19 -20.10 24.72
C TRP A 185 -28.06 -18.84 24.81
N LEU A 186 -28.27 -18.15 23.68
CA LEU A 186 -29.10 -16.95 23.62
C LEU A 186 -30.63 -17.15 23.72
N PRO A 187 -31.25 -18.35 23.62
CA PRO A 187 -32.70 -18.48 23.82
C PRO A 187 -33.17 -18.20 25.27
N ASN A 188 -32.27 -18.29 26.26
CA ASN A 188 -32.60 -17.95 27.64
C ASN A 188 -32.65 -16.43 27.91
N LEU A 189 -32.31 -15.60 26.92
CA LEU A 189 -32.51 -14.15 26.92
C LEU A 189 -33.77 -13.79 26.10
N GLY A 190 -34.93 -14.29 26.55
CA GLY A 190 -36.23 -13.63 26.31
C GLY A 190 -36.76 -13.52 24.88
N LEU A 191 -36.38 -14.41 23.96
CA LEU A 191 -36.91 -14.42 22.59
C LEU A 191 -38.33 -15.01 22.44
N CYS A 192 -38.99 -15.44 23.52
CA CYS A 192 -40.44 -15.74 23.50
C CYS A 192 -41.32 -14.51 23.18
N ARG A 193 -40.77 -13.29 23.05
CA ARG A 193 -41.54 -12.09 22.67
C ARG A 193 -41.56 -11.77 21.19
N PHE A 194 -40.65 -12.32 20.37
CA PHE A 194 -40.58 -11.94 18.95
C PHE A 194 -41.56 -12.74 18.09
N GLU A 195 -41.69 -14.04 18.32
CA GLU A 195 -42.70 -14.87 17.64
C GLU A 195 -44.13 -14.43 17.99
N TYR A 196 -44.40 -14.06 19.25
CA TYR A 196 -45.70 -13.53 19.66
C TYR A 196 -46.04 -12.19 18.99
N ARG A 197 -45.05 -11.29 18.84
CA ARG A 197 -45.26 -10.01 18.15
C ARG A 197 -45.41 -10.22 16.64
N ALA A 198 -44.60 -11.07 16.02
CA ALA A 198 -44.70 -11.37 14.58
C ALA A 198 -46.07 -12.01 14.23
N ALA A 199 -46.59 -12.89 15.08
CA ALA A 199 -47.94 -13.45 14.94
C ALA A 199 -49.03 -12.36 15.03
N GLN A 200 -48.92 -11.41 15.98
CA GLN A 200 -49.87 -10.29 16.08
C GLN A 200 -49.82 -9.32 14.89
N TRP A 201 -48.65 -9.12 14.26
CA TRP A 201 -48.55 -8.31 13.04
C TRP A 201 -49.21 -9.00 11.84
N HIS A 202 -49.16 -10.33 11.77
CA HIS A 202 -49.80 -11.10 10.70
C HIS A 202 -51.34 -11.08 10.83
N GLU A 203 -51.89 -11.22 12.04
CA GLU A 203 -53.34 -11.09 12.28
C GLU A 203 -53.86 -9.68 11.97
N ARG A 204 -53.14 -8.62 12.37
CA ARG A 204 -53.54 -7.23 12.06
C ARG A 204 -53.50 -6.89 10.57
N LEU A 205 -52.64 -7.55 9.79
CA LEU A 205 -52.58 -7.37 8.34
C LEU A 205 -53.70 -8.13 7.61
N LEU A 206 -54.25 -9.18 8.23
CA LEU A 206 -55.39 -9.94 7.69
C LEU A 206 -56.75 -9.32 8.06
N ASP A 207 -56.84 -8.60 9.18
CA ASP A 207 -58.06 -7.90 9.61
C ASP A 207 -58.35 -6.59 8.84
N HIS A 208 -57.36 -6.04 8.13
CA HIS A 208 -57.58 -4.92 7.21
C HIS A 208 -58.03 -5.42 5.84
N HIS A 209 -59.29 -5.86 5.77
CA HIS A 209 -60.04 -5.83 4.52
C HIS A 209 -60.01 -4.41 3.93
N PHE A 210 -59.26 -4.22 2.84
CA PHE A 210 -59.46 -3.08 1.95
C PHE A 210 -60.86 -3.19 1.32
N PRO A 211 -61.80 -2.28 1.63
CA PRO A 211 -63.03 -2.19 0.86
C PRO A 211 -62.68 -1.50 -0.47
N TRP A 212 -62.67 -2.27 -1.55
CA TRP A 212 -62.77 -1.70 -2.89
C TRP A 212 -64.19 -1.20 -3.11
N GLN A 213 -64.38 0.12 -3.08
CA GLN A 213 -65.39 0.86 -3.84
C GLN A 213 -64.78 2.17 -4.33
#